data_AF-A0A9P9D756-F1
#
_entry.id   AF-A0A9P9D756-F1
#
_cell.length_a   1.000
_cell.length_b   1.000
_cell.length_c   1.000
_cell.angle_alpha   90.00
_cell.angle_beta   90.00
_cell.angle_gamma   90.00
#
_symmetry.space_group_name_H-M   'P 1'
#
loop_
_entity.id
_entity.type
_entity.pdbx_description
1 polymer ?
#
loop_
_entity_poly.entity_id
_entity_poly.type
_entity_poly.pdbx_seq_one_letter_code
_entity_poly.pdbx_strand_id
1 'polypeptide(L)'
;MMSTAVSYIEENTEGSNVAIAYAYCDYQDRNTLSETSIWSSIIRQLVESCQQIPTEVTAFRDKYLEKRSLPTDEERILLVKAISRLFQKTYILIDALVGDECPEDNREAFISLAEQVESSVHLLITSRSNLDLTDDSDDENEEEIPATPKTPKTLNWNAVEPPPL
;
A
#
# COMPACT_ATOMS: atom_id res chain seq x y z
N MET A 1 2.91 -10.08 -0.50
CA MET A 1 3.27 -9.20 0.63
C MET A 1 2.05 -8.84 1.46
N MET A 2 0.95 -8.38 0.84
CA MET A 2 -0.24 -7.98 1.60
C MET A 2 -0.87 -9.11 2.43
N SER A 3 -1.00 -10.30 1.85
CA SER A 3 -1.52 -11.48 2.57
C SER A 3 -0.73 -11.80 3.85
N THR A 4 0.59 -11.72 3.79
CA THR A 4 1.46 -11.94 4.95
C THR A 4 1.25 -10.88 6.04
N ALA A 5 1.07 -9.61 5.65
CA ALA A 5 0.78 -8.53 6.59
C ALA A 5 -0.57 -8.75 7.29
N VAL A 6 -1.61 -9.12 6.54
CA VAL A 6 -2.93 -9.44 7.10
C VAL A 6 -2.82 -10.60 8.09
N SER A 7 -2.23 -11.73 7.70
CA SER A 7 -2.06 -12.88 8.60
C SER A 7 -1.28 -12.55 9.86
N TYR A 8 -0.21 -11.75 9.73
CA TYR A 8 0.55 -11.29 10.88
C TYR A 8 -0.29 -10.45 11.84
N ILE A 9 -1.11 -9.52 11.32
CA ILE A 9 -1.98 -8.68 12.16
C ILE A 9 -3.04 -9.56 12.84
N GLU A 10 -3.68 -10.48 12.11
CA GLU A 10 -4.69 -11.39 12.65
C GLU A 10 -4.12 -12.24 13.80
N GLU A 11 -2.98 -12.90 13.60
CA GLU A 11 -2.32 -13.73 14.63
C GLU A 11 -1.92 -12.92 15.87
N ASN A 12 -1.50 -11.67 15.69
CA ASN A 12 -1.03 -10.82 16.80
C ASN A 12 -2.15 -10.01 17.48
N THR A 13 -3.38 -10.09 16.97
CA THR A 13 -4.53 -9.35 17.52
C THR A 13 -5.69 -10.27 17.91
N GLU A 14 -5.50 -11.59 17.85
CA GLU A 14 -6.49 -12.57 18.29
C GLU A 14 -6.96 -12.29 19.74
N GLY A 15 -8.28 -12.26 19.93
CA GLY A 15 -8.92 -11.96 21.22
C GLY A 15 -8.93 -10.48 21.62
N SER A 16 -8.39 -9.58 20.79
CA SER A 16 -8.46 -8.12 21.01
C SER A 16 -9.60 -7.50 20.20
N ASN A 17 -10.14 -6.36 20.66
CA ASN A 17 -11.15 -5.60 19.91
C ASN A 17 -10.48 -4.82 18.77
N VAL A 18 -10.09 -5.51 17.70
CA VAL A 18 -9.40 -4.95 16.54
C VAL A 18 -10.20 -5.23 15.27
N ALA A 19 -10.29 -4.21 14.40
CA ALA A 19 -10.82 -4.38 13.05
C ALA A 19 -9.69 -4.36 12.02
N ILE A 20 -9.83 -5.20 11.01
CA ILE A 20 -8.91 -5.26 9.86
C ILE A 20 -9.76 -5.18 8.61
N ALA A 21 -9.41 -4.25 7.72
CA ALA A 21 -10.01 -4.14 6.39
C ALA A 21 -8.90 -4.02 5.35
N TYR A 22 -9.11 -4.59 4.17
CA TYR A 22 -8.16 -4.49 3.09
C TYR A 22 -8.81 -4.37 1.72
N ALA A 23 -8.10 -3.73 0.79
CA ALA A 23 -8.51 -3.63 -0.60
C ALA A 23 -7.33 -3.96 -1.50
N TYR A 24 -7.58 -4.77 -2.53
CA TYR A 24 -6.60 -5.07 -3.57
C TYR A 24 -7.05 -4.40 -4.86
N CYS A 25 -6.23 -3.48 -5.36
CA CYS A 25 -6.50 -2.78 -6.61
C CYS A 25 -6.00 -3.64 -7.77
N ASP A 26 -6.91 -4.21 -8.56
CA ASP A 26 -6.54 -4.89 -9.79
C ASP A 26 -6.65 -3.90 -10.96
N TYR A 27 -5.50 -3.56 -11.55
CA TYR A 27 -5.43 -2.61 -12.66
C TYR A 27 -6.13 -3.11 -13.93
N GLN A 28 -6.29 -4.44 -14.07
CA GLN A 28 -7.00 -5.04 -15.19
C GLN A 28 -8.53 -4.85 -15.07
N ASP A 29 -9.04 -4.58 -13.85
CA ASP A 29 -10.45 -4.29 -13.60
C ASP A 29 -10.64 -2.86 -13.06
N ARG A 30 -10.89 -1.93 -13.97
CA ARG A 30 -11.17 -0.51 -13.65
C ARG A 30 -12.33 -0.31 -12.67
N ASN A 31 -13.23 -1.28 -12.50
CA ASN A 31 -14.31 -1.17 -11.51
C ASN A 31 -13.80 -1.34 -10.07
N THR A 32 -12.70 -2.06 -9.88
CA THR A 32 -12.05 -2.21 -8.57
C THR A 32 -11.26 -0.97 -8.15
N LEU A 33 -10.90 -0.11 -9.12
CA LEU A 33 -10.05 1.06 -8.91
C LEU A 33 -10.79 2.33 -8.50
N SER A 34 -12.13 2.37 -8.57
CA SER A 34 -12.84 3.59 -8.17
C SER A 34 -12.72 3.80 -6.66
N GLU A 35 -12.45 5.04 -6.25
CA GLU A 35 -12.36 5.45 -4.84
C GLU A 35 -13.61 5.00 -4.07
N THR A 36 -14.78 5.20 -4.67
CA THR A 36 -16.07 4.74 -4.17
C THR A 36 -16.09 3.23 -3.92
N SER A 37 -15.58 2.41 -4.83
CA SER A 37 -15.55 0.94 -4.67
C SER A 37 -14.62 0.52 -3.53
N ILE A 38 -13.42 1.11 -3.47
CA ILE A 38 -12.45 0.85 -2.41
C ILE A 38 -13.06 1.20 -1.04
N TRP A 39 -13.54 2.43 -0.86
CA TRP A 39 -14.09 2.87 0.43
C TRP A 39 -15.36 2.11 0.81
N SER A 40 -16.20 1.74 -0.15
CA SER A 40 -17.38 0.91 0.11
C SER A 40 -17.00 -0.50 0.57
N SER A 41 -15.96 -1.10 -0.02
CA SER A 41 -15.43 -2.40 0.40
C SER A 41 -14.84 -2.34 1.80
N ILE A 42 -14.10 -1.27 2.12
CA ILE A 42 -13.55 -1.04 3.46
C ILE A 42 -14.68 -0.89 4.49
N ILE A 43 -15.70 -0.07 4.21
CA ILE A 43 -16.86 0.08 5.10
C ILE A 43 -17.52 -1.27 5.36
N ARG A 44 -17.75 -2.07 4.31
CA ARG A 44 -18.35 -3.39 4.44
C ARG A 44 -17.57 -4.28 5.42
N GLN A 45 -16.26 -4.39 5.24
CA GLN A 45 -15.40 -5.23 6.09
C GLN A 45 -15.36 -4.75 7.55
N LEU A 46 -15.33 -3.44 7.78
CA LEU A 46 -15.38 -2.88 9.13
C LEU A 46 -16.72 -3.19 9.82
N VAL A 47 -17.83 -3.14 9.08
CA VAL A 47 -19.15 -3.51 9.62
C VAL A 47 -19.25 -5.01 9.88
N GLU A 48 -18.68 -5.84 9.01
CA GLU A 48 -18.61 -7.31 9.21
C GLU A 48 -17.78 -7.67 10.45
N SER A 49 -16.83 -6.82 10.84
CA SER A 49 -16.05 -6.97 12.07
C SER A 49 -16.83 -6.61 13.34
N CYS A 50 -17.98 -5.96 13.22
CA CYS A 50 -18.84 -5.63 14.35
C CYS A 50 -19.75 -6.82 14.72
N GLN A 51 -19.97 -7.06 16.02
CA GLN A 51 -20.90 -8.08 16.49
C GLN A 51 -22.36 -7.79 16.10
N GLN A 52 -22.70 -6.50 15.96
CA GLN A 52 -24.01 -6.00 15.54
C GLN A 52 -23.80 -4.80 14.62
N ILE A 53 -24.76 -4.55 13.72
CA ILE A 53 -24.70 -3.40 12.81
C ILE A 53 -24.70 -2.11 13.63
N PRO A 54 -23.66 -1.25 13.52
CA PRO A 54 -23.60 -0.01 14.28
C PRO A 54 -24.73 0.97 13.94
N THR A 55 -25.10 1.80 14.92
CA THR A 55 -26.13 2.83 14.74
C THR A 55 -25.73 3.84 13.67
N GLU A 56 -24.44 4.17 13.59
CA GLU A 56 -23.85 5.07 12.61
C GLU A 56 -24.09 4.58 11.18
N VAL A 57 -23.96 3.28 10.95
CA VAL A 57 -24.18 2.64 9.64
C VAL A 57 -25.66 2.63 9.30
N THR A 58 -26.51 2.34 10.28
CA THR A 58 -27.97 2.35 10.11
C THR A 58 -28.47 3.74 9.75
N ALA A 59 -28.04 4.76 10.51
CA ALA A 59 -28.38 6.16 10.26
C ALA A 59 -27.84 6.64 8.90
N PHE A 60 -26.63 6.23 8.53
CA PHE A 60 -26.05 6.54 7.23
C PHE A 60 -26.90 5.94 6.10
N ARG A 61 -27.22 4.64 6.18
CA ARG A 61 -28.08 3.97 5.19
C ARG A 61 -29.44 4.66 5.06
N ASP A 62 -30.10 4.91 6.18
CA ASP A 62 -31.46 5.47 6.18
C ASP A 62 -31.49 6.88 5.58
N LYS A 63 -30.47 7.70 5.84
CA LYS A 63 -30.26 9.02 5.22
C LYS A 63 -30.25 8.94 3.68
N TYR A 64 -29.54 7.98 3.08
CA TYR A 64 -29.46 7.88 1.61
C TYR A 64 -30.64 7.16 0.98
N LEU A 65 -31.30 6.25 1.71
CA LEU A 65 -32.57 5.68 1.28
C LEU A 65 -33.66 6.75 1.17
N GLU A 66 -33.73 7.68 2.12
CA GLU A 66 -34.68 8.79 2.10
C GLU A 66 -34.36 9.81 0.99
N LYS A 67 -33.08 10.21 0.88
CA LYS A 67 -32.64 11.19 -0.14
C LYS A 67 -32.69 10.67 -1.57
N ARG A 68 -32.72 9.34 -1.78
CA ARG A 68 -32.59 8.69 -3.10
C ARG A 68 -31.34 9.14 -3.86
N SER A 69 -30.24 9.32 -3.14
CA SER A 69 -28.94 9.74 -3.69
C SER A 69 -27.82 8.83 -3.19
N LEU A 70 -26.66 8.88 -3.85
CA LEU A 70 -25.46 8.20 -3.37
C LEU A 70 -24.66 9.12 -2.43
N PRO A 71 -23.93 8.55 -1.44
CA PRO A 71 -22.99 9.30 -0.64
C PRO A 71 -21.82 9.83 -1.47
N THR A 72 -21.25 10.96 -1.04
CA THR A 72 -19.94 11.41 -1.53
C THR A 72 -18.81 10.63 -0.87
N ASP A 73 -17.60 10.69 -1.42
CA ASP A 73 -16.46 10.00 -0.85
C ASP A 73 -16.06 10.58 0.52
N GLU A 74 -16.19 11.89 0.74
CA GLU A 74 -15.99 12.49 2.06
C GLU A 74 -16.99 11.95 3.09
N GLU A 75 -18.26 11.75 2.71
CA GLU A 75 -19.26 11.16 3.58
C GLU A 75 -18.93 9.69 3.92
N ARG A 76 -18.35 8.94 2.97
CA ARG A 76 -17.82 7.59 3.23
C ARG A 76 -16.65 7.64 4.20
N ILE A 77 -15.71 8.57 4.03
CA ILE A 77 -14.56 8.77 4.94
C ILE A 77 -15.02 9.06 6.36
N LEU A 78 -16.03 9.93 6.53
CA LEU A 78 -16.60 10.21 7.85
C LEU A 78 -17.22 8.96 8.49
N LEU A 79 -17.88 8.11 7.70
CA LEU A 79 -18.41 6.84 8.19
C LEU A 79 -17.29 5.88 8.59
N VAL A 80 -16.23 5.75 7.80
CA VAL A 80 -15.04 4.93 8.13
C VAL A 80 -14.47 5.37 9.47
N LYS A 81 -14.27 6.68 9.68
CA LYS A 81 -13.79 7.22 10.98
C LYS A 81 -14.73 6.88 12.13
N ALA A 82 -16.04 6.98 11.91
CA ALA A 82 -17.02 6.69 12.94
C ALA A 82 -16.99 5.21 13.36
N ILE A 83 -16.98 4.29 12.39
CA ILE A 83 -16.91 2.85 12.65
C ILE A 83 -15.56 2.47 13.29
N SER A 84 -14.46 3.08 12.85
CA SER A 84 -13.11 2.78 13.36
C SER A 84 -12.97 3.05 14.87
N ARG A 85 -13.74 4.00 15.41
CA ARG A 85 -13.74 4.35 16.85
C ARG A 85 -14.44 3.30 17.73
N LEU A 86 -15.14 2.34 17.15
CA LEU A 86 -15.77 1.23 17.87
C LEU A 86 -14.75 0.15 18.26
N PHE A 87 -13.58 0.18 17.63
CA PHE A 87 -12.48 -0.75 17.88
C PHE A 87 -11.36 -0.09 18.67
N GLN A 88 -10.60 -0.87 19.43
CA GLN A 88 -9.40 -0.38 20.10
C GLN A 88 -8.32 0.01 19.08
N LYS A 89 -8.22 -0.76 17.99
CA LYS A 89 -7.36 -0.47 16.85
C LYS A 89 -8.10 -0.87 15.58
N THR A 90 -7.92 -0.08 14.53
CA THR A 90 -8.38 -0.41 13.19
C THR A 90 -7.18 -0.40 12.26
N TYR A 91 -7.02 -1.44 11.44
CA TYR A 91 -6.00 -1.54 10.41
C TYR A 91 -6.68 -1.51 9.04
N ILE A 92 -6.19 -0.63 8.16
CA ILE A 92 -6.65 -0.55 6.78
C ILE A 92 -5.44 -0.77 5.87
N LEU A 93 -5.51 -1.80 5.03
CA LEU A 93 -4.42 -2.15 4.14
C LEU A 93 -4.87 -2.09 2.67
N ILE A 94 -4.19 -1.28 1.87
CA ILE A 94 -4.58 -1.01 0.49
C ILE A 94 -3.41 -1.37 -0.41
N ASP A 95 -3.56 -2.45 -1.18
CA ASP A 95 -2.52 -2.97 -2.05
C ASP A 95 -2.70 -2.49 -3.50
N ALA A 96 -1.56 -2.41 -4.18
CA ALA A 96 -1.40 -2.16 -5.60
C ALA A 96 -2.01 -0.84 -6.12
N LEU A 97 -1.88 0.25 -5.37
CA LEU A 97 -2.16 1.58 -5.95
C LEU A 97 -1.13 1.86 -7.04
N VAL A 98 -1.54 1.80 -8.30
CA VAL A 98 -0.63 1.92 -9.44
C VAL A 98 -0.16 3.37 -9.60
N GLY A 99 1.12 3.54 -9.95
CA GLY A 99 1.70 4.80 -10.42
C GLY A 99 1.17 5.20 -11.79
N ASP A 100 2.05 5.41 -12.77
CA ASP A 100 1.81 6.04 -14.09
C ASP A 100 0.65 5.50 -14.95
N GLU A 101 0.06 4.36 -14.61
CA GLU A 101 -1.08 3.77 -15.33
C GLU A 101 -2.46 4.18 -14.76
N CYS A 102 -2.48 4.85 -13.59
CA CYS A 102 -3.67 5.49 -13.05
C CYS A 102 -3.61 7.00 -13.37
N PRO A 103 -4.70 7.64 -13.84
CA PRO A 103 -4.72 9.08 -14.01
C PRO A 103 -4.28 9.76 -12.72
N GLU A 104 -3.30 10.66 -12.79
CA GLU A 104 -2.70 11.28 -11.59
C GLU A 104 -3.77 11.92 -10.68
N ASP A 105 -4.79 12.53 -11.29
CA ASP A 105 -5.94 13.13 -10.60
C ASP A 105 -6.67 12.15 -9.66
N ASN A 106 -6.88 10.90 -10.09
CA ASN A 106 -7.54 9.87 -9.28
C ASN A 106 -6.64 9.37 -8.14
N ARG A 107 -5.32 9.32 -8.37
CA ARG A 107 -4.35 8.91 -7.36
C ARG A 107 -4.27 9.96 -6.25
N GLU A 108 -4.18 11.24 -6.61
CA GLU A 108 -4.11 12.34 -5.64
C GLU A 108 -5.39 12.48 -4.83
N ALA A 109 -6.56 12.41 -5.49
CA ALA A 109 -7.85 12.44 -4.80
C ALA A 109 -7.99 11.28 -3.80
N PHE A 110 -7.61 10.07 -4.21
CA PHE A 110 -7.57 8.92 -3.31
C PHE A 110 -6.64 9.13 -2.10
N ILE A 111 -5.40 9.55 -2.34
CA ILE A 111 -4.41 9.79 -1.27
C ILE A 111 -4.93 10.85 -0.30
N SER A 112 -5.49 11.95 -0.81
CA SER A 112 -6.10 13.01 0.01
C SER A 112 -7.23 12.49 0.90
N LEU A 113 -8.07 11.58 0.40
CA LEU A 113 -9.10 10.91 1.20
C LEU A 113 -8.50 9.94 2.23
N ALA A 114 -7.42 9.24 1.87
CA ALA A 114 -6.74 8.29 2.75
C ALA A 114 -6.01 9.00 3.91
N GLU A 115 -5.34 10.11 3.64
CA GLU A 115 -4.72 10.98 4.65
C GLU A 115 -5.76 11.46 5.68
N GLN A 116 -6.99 11.71 5.23
CA GLN A 116 -8.04 12.11 6.15
C GLN A 116 -8.35 11.02 7.18
N VAL A 117 -8.28 9.72 6.85
CA VAL A 117 -8.58 8.64 7.82
C VAL A 117 -7.39 8.25 8.70
N GLU A 118 -6.16 8.60 8.32
CA GLU A 118 -4.93 8.18 9.00
C GLU A 118 -4.94 8.51 10.51
N SER A 119 -5.57 9.61 10.92
CA SER A 119 -5.68 9.97 12.35
C SER A 119 -6.54 9.00 13.18
N SER A 120 -7.29 8.10 12.55
CA SER A 120 -8.26 7.20 13.18
C SER A 120 -7.91 5.72 13.01
N VAL A 121 -6.95 5.39 12.14
CA VAL A 121 -6.63 4.02 11.73
C VAL A 121 -5.12 3.84 11.55
N HIS A 122 -4.64 2.61 11.60
CA HIS A 122 -3.31 2.24 11.14
C HIS A 122 -3.40 1.93 9.64
N LEU A 123 -2.90 2.84 8.82
CA LEU A 123 -3.01 2.77 7.37
C LEU A 123 -1.72 2.23 6.75
N LEU A 124 -1.83 1.24 5.87
CA LEU A 124 -0.75 0.80 4.99
C LEU A 124 -1.23 0.86 3.55
N ILE A 125 -0.54 1.64 2.72
CA ILE A 125 -0.77 1.70 1.28
C ILE A 125 0.49 1.22 0.58
N THR A 126 0.36 0.26 -0.34
CA THR A 126 1.46 -0.22 -1.17
C THR A 126 1.18 0.07 -2.64
N SER A 127 2.18 0.59 -3.35
CA SER A 127 2.16 0.71 -4.80
C SER A 127 2.98 -0.38 -5.45
N ARG A 128 2.65 -0.70 -6.70
CA ARG A 128 3.58 -1.42 -7.57
C ARG A 128 4.30 -0.38 -8.40
N SER A 129 5.60 -0.21 -8.18
CA SER A 129 6.45 0.35 -9.21
C SER A 129 6.50 -0.69 -10.33
N ASN A 130 5.91 -0.36 -11.47
CA ASN A 130 6.35 -0.91 -12.73
C ASN A 130 7.80 -0.45 -12.91
N LEU A 131 8.74 -1.23 -12.38
CA LEU A 131 10.05 -1.33 -12.99
C LEU A 131 9.79 -1.96 -14.37
N ASP A 132 9.33 -1.16 -15.32
CA ASP A 132 9.73 -1.37 -16.70
C ASP A 132 11.23 -1.20 -16.67
N LEU A 133 11.92 -2.32 -16.45
CA LEU A 133 13.23 -2.50 -17.03
C LEU A 133 12.96 -2.44 -18.53
N THR A 134 12.92 -1.21 -19.09
CA THR A 134 13.34 -1.05 -20.47
C THR A 134 14.77 -1.56 -20.46
N ASP A 135 14.90 -2.81 -20.87
CA ASP A 135 16.12 -3.34 -21.43
C ASP A 135 16.37 -2.48 -22.68
N ASP A 136 16.90 -1.28 -22.47
CA ASP A 136 17.50 -0.45 -23.51
C ASP A 136 18.81 -1.15 -23.91
N SER A 137 18.68 -2.36 -24.46
CA SER A 137 19.69 -2.95 -25.29
C SER A 137 19.50 -2.39 -26.70
N ASP A 138 19.90 -1.13 -26.88
CA ASP A 138 20.23 -0.57 -28.19
C ASP A 138 21.67 -0.03 -28.13
N ASP A 139 22.57 -0.98 -28.38
CA ASP A 139 23.78 -0.92 -29.22
C ASP A 139 24.90 0.14 -29.04
N GLU A 140 26.11 -0.42 -29.20
CA GLU A 140 27.41 0.20 -29.50
C GLU A 140 28.21 0.85 -28.37
N ASN A 141 28.92 0.00 -27.61
CA ASN A 141 30.38 0.01 -27.57
C ASN A 141 30.88 -1.38 -27.14
N GLU A 142 31.05 -2.29 -28.11
CA GLU A 142 31.96 -3.43 -27.94
C GLU A 142 33.39 -2.90 -27.89
N GLU A 143 33.94 -2.73 -26.68
CA GLU A 143 35.38 -2.62 -26.51
C GLU A 143 35.93 -4.05 -26.37
N GLU A 144 36.28 -4.67 -27.50
CA GLU A 144 37.12 -5.87 -27.53
C GLU A 144 38.41 -5.59 -26.75
N ILE A 145 38.63 -6.31 -25.65
CA ILE A 145 39.91 -6.33 -24.96
C ILE A 145 40.76 -7.44 -25.59
N PRO A 146 41.75 -7.15 -26.44
CA PRO A 146 42.66 -8.19 -26.91
C PRO A 146 43.50 -8.70 -25.75
N ALA A 147 43.42 -10.01 -25.49
CA ALA A 147 44.24 -10.69 -24.51
C ALA A 147 45.72 -10.66 -24.92
N THR A 148 46.52 -9.81 -24.28
CA THR A 148 47.99 -9.92 -24.30
C THR A 148 48.46 -10.86 -23.17
N PRO A 149 49.40 -11.80 -23.43
CA PRO A 149 49.84 -12.80 -22.46
C PRO A 149 50.71 -12.20 -21.34
N LYS A 150 50.56 -12.76 -20.14
CA LYS A 150 51.16 -12.39 -18.86
C LYS A 150 52.70 -12.47 -18.84
N THR A 151 53.33 -11.56 -18.10
CA THR A 151 54.58 -11.82 -17.36
C THR A 151 54.40 -11.43 -15.89
N PRO A 152 54.73 -12.30 -14.90
CA PRO A 152 54.51 -12.00 -13.49
C PRO A 152 55.63 -11.11 -12.93
N LYS A 153 55.28 -9.96 -12.34
CA LYS A 153 56.20 -9.20 -11.48
C LYS A 153 56.13 -9.74 -10.06
N THR A 154 57.19 -10.39 -9.63
CA THR A 154 57.47 -10.73 -8.22
C THR A 154 57.63 -9.45 -7.40
N LEU A 155 56.80 -9.26 -6.36
CA LEU A 155 57.01 -8.21 -5.36
C LEU A 155 57.69 -8.82 -4.12
N ASN A 156 58.83 -8.22 -3.77
CA ASN A 156 59.73 -8.60 -2.69
C ASN A 156 59.18 -8.13 -1.32
N TRP A 157 59.10 -9.03 -0.34
CA TRP A 157 58.43 -8.80 0.97
C TRP A 157 59.33 -8.23 2.08
N ASN A 158 60.56 -7.81 1.77
CA ASN A 158 61.55 -7.37 2.79
C ASN A 158 61.84 -5.86 2.80
N ALA A 159 60.82 -5.01 2.75
CA ALA A 159 60.99 -3.58 2.96
C ALA A 159 59.83 -3.00 3.79
N VAL A 160 59.72 -3.44 5.04
CA VAL A 160 58.95 -2.73 6.06
C VAL A 160 59.88 -2.55 7.25
N GLU A 161 60.45 -1.35 7.38
CA GLU A 161 61.17 -0.97 8.60
C GLU A 161 60.16 -0.81 9.75
N PRO A 162 60.44 -1.34 10.95
CA PRO A 162 59.54 -1.20 12.09
C PRO A 162 59.62 0.22 12.69
N PRO A 163 58.52 0.71 13.29
CA PRO A 163 58.44 2.06 13.82
C PRO A 163 59.28 2.22 15.10
N PRO A 164 59.85 3.42 15.36
CA PRO A 164 60.67 3.68 16.53
C PRO A 164 59.84 3.79 17.83
N LEU A 165 60.47 3.43 18.95
CA LEU A 165 59.93 3.43 20.33
C LEU A 165 59.58 4.83 20.85
#